data_AF-A0A7C1V1F7-F1
#
_entry.id   AF-A0A7C1V1F7-F1
#
_cell.length_a   1.000
_cell.length_b   1.000
_cell.length_c   1.000
_cell.angle_alpha   90.00
_cell.angle_beta   90.00
_cell.angle_gamma   90.00
#
_symmetry.space_group_name_H-M   'P 1'
#
loop_
_entity.id
_entity.type
_entity.pdbx_description
1 polymer ?
#
loop_
_entity_poly.entity_id
_entity_poly.type
_entity_poly.pdbx_seq_one_letter_code
_entity_poly.pdbx_strand_id
1 'polypeptide(L)'
;METPVSPPPMQTYQPPPLSPSDERTWAMLAHLSTLLNLITGFLGPVAALIIYLVYKDRSRYVAYQSLQSLIFQLIAWVGGGALAGIAWAISGVLTAVLVGCLLMPIALLISLLPLAALVYGVIGGIQCSQGQDFRYWLVGDWVRGTLTE
;
A
#
# COMPACT_ATOMS: atom_id res chain seq x y z
N MET A 1 45.28 35.68 26.14
CA MET A 1 44.17 35.66 25.17
C MET A 1 44.06 34.24 24.65
N GLU A 2 43.19 33.43 25.24
CA GLU A 2 42.86 32.13 24.67
C GLU A 2 41.89 32.36 23.51
N THR A 3 42.26 31.92 22.32
CA THR A 3 41.41 32.01 21.13
C THR A 3 40.21 31.07 21.29
N PRO A 4 38.96 31.51 21.00
CA PRO A 4 37.79 30.63 21.10
C PRO A 4 37.92 29.47 20.10
N VAL A 5 37.95 28.25 20.60
CA VAL A 5 37.91 27.05 19.75
C VAL A 5 36.48 26.89 19.23
N SER A 6 36.31 27.01 17.91
CA SER A 6 35.00 26.79 17.29
C SER A 6 34.62 25.31 17.37
N PRO A 7 33.39 24.96 17.76
CA PRO A 7 32.95 23.58 17.81
C PRO A 7 32.98 22.95 16.40
N PRO A 8 33.32 21.65 16.29
CA PRO A 8 33.39 20.98 15.00
C PRO A 8 32.01 20.98 14.31
N PRO A 9 31.98 21.06 12.97
CA PRO A 9 30.73 21.05 12.21
C PRO A 9 29.99 19.72 12.48
N MET A 10 28.72 19.83 12.89
CA MET A 10 27.84 18.68 13.06
C MET A 10 27.59 18.04 11.69
N GLN A 11 28.26 16.93 11.41
CA GLN A 11 27.95 16.11 10.23
C GLN A 11 26.56 15.50 10.43
N THR A 12 25.59 15.93 9.63
CA THR A 12 24.27 15.30 9.62
C THR A 12 24.43 13.91 9.03
N TYR A 13 24.22 12.86 9.83
CA TYR A 13 24.28 11.49 9.35
C TYR A 13 23.12 11.24 8.37
N GLN A 14 23.45 11.10 7.07
CA GLN A 14 22.51 10.63 6.06
C GLN A 14 22.73 9.13 5.82
N PRO A 15 21.69 8.28 5.92
CA PRO A 15 21.83 6.87 5.63
C PRO A 15 22.25 6.66 4.17
N PRO A 16 23.07 5.64 3.87
CA PRO A 16 23.49 5.38 2.50
C PRO A 16 22.28 5.01 1.61
N PRO A 17 22.30 5.43 0.32
CA PRO A 17 21.27 5.07 -0.64
C PRO A 17 21.21 3.56 -0.86
N LEU A 18 20.06 3.06 -1.33
CA LEU A 18 19.88 1.64 -1.63
C LEU A 18 20.58 1.24 -2.93
N SER A 19 20.98 -0.04 -3.01
CA SER A 19 21.40 -0.64 -4.27
C SER A 19 20.16 -0.87 -5.17
N PRO A 20 20.32 -0.90 -6.51
CA PRO A 20 19.20 -1.16 -7.41
C PRO A 20 18.49 -2.50 -7.15
N SER A 21 19.21 -3.52 -6.69
CA SER A 21 18.62 -4.82 -6.30
C SER A 21 17.79 -4.74 -5.03
N ASP A 22 18.23 -3.94 -4.05
CA ASP A 22 17.48 -3.73 -2.81
C ASP A 22 16.22 -2.91 -3.09
N GLU A 23 16.31 -1.90 -3.95
CA GLU A 23 15.14 -1.11 -4.36
C GLU A 23 14.04 -1.98 -4.98
N ARG A 24 14.41 -2.88 -5.90
CA ARG A 24 13.48 -3.84 -6.53
C ARG A 24 12.86 -4.77 -5.48
N THR A 25 13.68 -5.28 -4.57
CA THR A 25 13.24 -6.18 -3.49
C THR A 25 12.22 -5.49 -2.59
N TRP A 26 12.53 -4.30 -2.08
CA TRP A 26 11.65 -3.60 -1.14
C TRP A 26 10.38 -3.07 -1.79
N ALA A 27 10.45 -2.60 -3.03
CA ALA A 27 9.26 -2.25 -3.80
C ALA A 27 8.35 -3.47 -4.04
N MET A 28 8.93 -4.60 -4.46
CA MET A 28 8.18 -5.85 -4.64
C MET A 28 7.49 -6.27 -3.33
N LEU A 29 8.23 -6.29 -2.22
CA LEU A 29 7.71 -6.69 -0.91
C LEU A 29 6.59 -5.77 -0.44
N ALA A 30 6.65 -4.47 -0.75
CA ALA A 30 5.58 -3.55 -0.40
C ALA A 30 4.26 -3.87 -1.11
N HIS A 31 4.28 -4.40 -2.33
CA HIS A 31 3.07 -4.85 -3.01
C HIS A 31 2.63 -6.25 -2.57
N LEU A 32 3.58 -7.18 -2.42
CA LEU A 32 3.29 -8.54 -1.95
C LEU A 32 2.78 -8.58 -0.51
N SER A 33 3.02 -7.52 0.28
CA SER A 33 2.45 -7.39 1.61
C SER A 33 0.93 -7.51 1.61
N THR A 34 0.25 -7.20 0.51
CA THR A 34 -1.21 -7.37 0.41
C THR A 34 -1.67 -8.80 0.70
N LEU A 35 -0.82 -9.80 0.45
CA LEU A 35 -1.12 -11.21 0.73
C LEU A 35 -1.22 -11.50 2.23
N LEU A 36 -0.60 -10.70 3.09
CA LEU A 36 -0.74 -10.81 4.55
C LEU A 36 -2.20 -10.64 4.98
N ASN A 37 -3.01 -9.87 4.24
CA ASN A 37 -4.42 -9.66 4.58
C ASN A 37 -5.25 -10.95 4.46
N LEU A 38 -4.81 -11.95 3.68
CA LEU A 38 -5.50 -13.24 3.59
C LEU A 38 -5.51 -14.00 4.92
N ILE A 39 -4.49 -13.81 5.75
CA ILE A 39 -4.33 -14.52 7.02
C ILE A 39 -4.72 -13.61 8.19
N THR A 40 -4.44 -12.31 8.05
CA THR A 40 -4.47 -11.35 9.16
C THR A 40 -5.61 -10.34 9.06
N GLY A 41 -6.26 -10.22 7.89
CA GLY A 41 -7.27 -9.22 7.59
C GLY A 41 -6.76 -7.79 7.41
N PHE A 42 -5.58 -7.41 7.93
CA PHE A 42 -5.12 -6.01 7.90
C PHE A 42 -3.61 -5.75 7.91
N LEU A 43 -2.73 -6.76 8.07
CA LEU A 43 -1.29 -6.48 8.25
C LEU A 43 -0.54 -6.12 6.96
N GLY A 44 -1.16 -6.27 5.79
CA GLY A 44 -0.56 -5.88 4.51
C GLY A 44 -0.24 -4.39 4.41
N PRO A 45 -1.20 -3.48 4.65
CA PRO A 45 -0.95 -2.04 4.74
C PRO A 45 0.15 -1.71 5.75
N VAL A 46 0.12 -2.35 6.92
CA VAL A 46 1.10 -2.09 7.99
C VAL A 46 2.52 -2.39 7.51
N ALA A 47 2.74 -3.53 6.85
CA ALA A 47 4.04 -3.88 6.28
C ALA A 47 4.47 -2.89 5.17
N ALA A 48 3.56 -2.45 4.30
CA ALA A 48 3.88 -1.42 3.29
C ALA A 48 4.25 -0.07 3.93
N LEU A 49 3.55 0.33 5.01
CA LEU A 49 3.87 1.53 5.78
C LEU A 49 5.25 1.44 6.44
N ILE A 50 5.59 0.30 7.03
CA ILE A 50 6.91 0.08 7.63
C ILE A 50 8.00 0.25 6.56
N ILE A 51 7.83 -0.36 5.37
CA ILE A 51 8.78 -0.21 4.26
C ILE A 51 8.91 1.26 3.85
N TYR A 52 7.79 1.98 3.73
CA TYR A 52 7.81 3.41 3.43
C TYR A 52 8.63 4.18 4.46
N LEU A 53 8.33 4.05 5.75
CA LEU A 53 9.00 4.80 6.81
C LEU A 53 10.50 4.49 6.91
N VAL A 54 10.89 3.23 6.68
CA VAL A 54 12.30 2.80 6.75
C VAL A 54 13.12 3.28 5.56
N TYR A 55 12.52 3.35 4.36
CA TYR A 55 13.26 3.56 3.12
C TYR A 55 12.95 4.88 2.39
N LYS A 56 11.98 5.68 2.84
CA LYS A 56 11.57 6.92 2.16
C LYS A 56 12.72 7.90 1.91
N ASP A 57 13.68 7.98 2.83
CA ASP A 57 14.82 8.90 2.75
C ASP A 57 16.03 8.29 2.02
N ARG A 58 15.97 7.00 1.67
CA ARG A 58 17.06 6.23 1.05
C ARG A 58 16.81 5.88 -0.41
N SER A 59 15.54 5.85 -0.84
CA SER A 59 15.15 5.59 -2.23
C SER A 59 13.79 6.22 -2.53
N ARG A 60 13.77 7.14 -3.51
CA ARG A 60 12.53 7.74 -4.02
C ARG A 60 11.62 6.70 -4.68
N TYR A 61 12.21 5.71 -5.34
CA TYR A 61 11.46 4.62 -5.98
C TYR A 61 10.75 3.76 -4.93
N VAL A 62 11.46 3.31 -3.88
CA VAL A 62 10.84 2.54 -2.79
C VAL A 62 9.81 3.38 -2.04
N ALA A 63 10.08 4.66 -1.79
CA ALA A 63 9.12 5.59 -1.20
C ALA A 63 7.80 5.61 -2.00
N TYR A 64 7.90 5.79 -3.31
CA TYR A 64 6.76 5.83 -4.21
C TYR A 64 6.00 4.50 -4.27
N GLN A 65 6.69 3.37 -4.48
CA GLN A 65 6.07 2.04 -4.60
C GLN A 65 5.41 1.59 -3.29
N SER A 66 6.05 1.84 -2.14
CA SER A 66 5.49 1.47 -0.84
C SER A 66 4.32 2.34 -0.42
N LEU A 67 4.38 3.65 -0.66
CA LEU A 67 3.28 4.56 -0.34
C LEU A 67 2.05 4.33 -1.24
N GLN A 68 2.24 4.11 -2.55
CA GLN A 68 1.11 3.78 -3.42
C GLN A 68 0.47 2.44 -3.04
N SER A 69 1.27 1.43 -2.65
CA SER A 69 0.78 0.14 -2.20
C SER A 69 -0.01 0.25 -0.91
N LEU A 70 0.52 0.99 0.07
CA LEU A 70 -0.16 1.27 1.34
C LEU A 70 -1.56 1.85 1.08
N ILE A 71 -1.65 2.91 0.29
CA ILE A 71 -2.90 3.64 0.07
C ILE A 71 -3.88 2.79 -0.73
N PHE A 72 -3.40 2.11 -1.78
CA PHE A 72 -4.26 1.22 -2.56
C PHE A 72 -4.82 0.08 -1.70
N GLN A 73 -4.00 -0.52 -0.84
CA GLN A 73 -4.45 -1.55 0.08
C GLN A 73 -5.48 -1.01 1.07
N LEU A 74 -5.30 0.20 1.62
CA LEU A 74 -6.31 0.81 2.50
C LEU A 74 -7.65 1.05 1.77
N ILE A 75 -7.62 1.58 0.56
CA ILE A 75 -8.84 1.80 -0.24
C ILE A 75 -9.52 0.45 -0.52
N ALA A 76 -8.79 -0.55 -0.97
CA ALA A 76 -9.36 -1.83 -1.36
C ALA A 76 -9.84 -2.65 -0.17
N TRP A 77 -9.02 -2.79 0.88
CA TRP A 77 -9.36 -3.62 2.05
C TRP A 77 -10.29 -2.92 3.03
N VAL A 78 -9.97 -1.68 3.43
CA VAL A 78 -10.81 -0.95 4.39
C VAL A 78 -12.04 -0.41 3.69
N GLY A 79 -11.86 0.34 2.59
CA GLY A 79 -12.98 0.92 1.84
C GLY A 79 -13.86 -0.14 1.17
N GLY A 80 -13.24 -1.04 0.40
CA GLY A 80 -13.95 -2.13 -0.27
C GLY A 80 -14.56 -3.14 0.72
N GLY A 81 -13.84 -3.48 1.79
CA GLY A 81 -14.34 -4.36 2.84
C GLY A 81 -15.52 -3.76 3.61
N ALA A 82 -15.46 -2.47 3.97
CA ALA A 82 -16.58 -1.78 4.60
C ALA A 82 -17.82 -1.74 3.68
N LEU A 83 -17.61 -1.44 2.39
CA LEU A 83 -18.70 -1.44 1.40
C LEU A 83 -19.34 -2.83 1.26
N ALA A 84 -18.53 -3.89 1.20
CA ALA A 84 -19.01 -5.26 1.17
C ALA A 84 -19.80 -5.62 2.44
N GLY A 85 -19.28 -5.24 3.62
CA GLY A 85 -19.95 -5.47 4.91
C GLY A 85 -21.31 -4.79 5.00
N ILE A 86 -21.41 -3.53 4.54
CA ILE A 86 -22.67 -2.79 4.48
C ILE A 86 -23.66 -3.47 3.52
N ALA A 87 -23.21 -3.88 2.33
CA ALA A 87 -24.05 -4.57 1.36
C ALA A 87 -24.60 -5.89 1.90
N TRP A 88 -23.77 -6.66 2.62
CA TRP A 88 -24.19 -7.89 3.28
C TRP A 88 -25.15 -7.65 4.44
N ALA A 89 -24.92 -6.61 5.26
CA ALA A 89 -25.81 -6.26 6.35
C ALA A 89 -27.22 -5.88 5.84
N ILE A 90 -27.29 -5.03 4.81
CA ILE A 90 -28.56 -4.63 4.18
C ILE A 90 -29.26 -5.86 3.57
N SER A 91 -28.52 -6.69 2.83
CA SER A 91 -29.07 -7.90 2.21
C SER A 91 -29.60 -8.88 3.27
N GLY A 92 -28.86 -9.06 4.37
CA GLY A 92 -29.27 -9.92 5.49
C GLY A 92 -30.56 -9.45 6.15
N VAL A 93 -30.68 -8.16 6.47
CA VAL A 93 -31.89 -7.58 7.06
C VAL A 93 -33.09 -7.72 6.12
N LEU A 94 -32.92 -7.40 4.84
CA LEU A 94 -34.01 -7.46 3.86
C LEU A 94 -34.41 -8.90 3.45
N THR A 95 -33.63 -9.90 3.85
CA THR A 95 -33.99 -11.31 3.59
C THR A 95 -35.27 -11.70 4.34
N ALA A 96 -35.59 -11.04 5.46
CA ALA A 96 -36.83 -11.24 6.20
C ALA A 96 -38.09 -11.01 5.35
N VAL A 97 -37.99 -10.19 4.29
CA VAL A 97 -39.08 -9.92 3.33
C VAL A 97 -38.77 -10.45 1.91
N LEU A 98 -37.87 -11.43 1.80
CA LEU A 98 -37.39 -12.07 0.56
C LEU A 98 -36.61 -11.16 -0.41
N VAL A 99 -36.71 -9.83 -0.28
CA VAL A 99 -35.97 -8.85 -1.10
C VAL A 99 -34.47 -9.00 -0.95
N GLY A 100 -33.99 -9.35 0.25
CA GLY A 100 -32.56 -9.53 0.52
C GLY A 100 -31.89 -10.58 -0.38
N CYS A 101 -32.61 -11.65 -0.75
CA CYS A 101 -32.11 -12.67 -1.67
C CYS A 101 -31.73 -12.10 -3.04
N LEU A 102 -32.46 -11.07 -3.52
CA LEU A 102 -32.19 -10.41 -4.78
C LEU A 102 -30.96 -9.49 -4.71
N LEU A 103 -30.58 -9.05 -3.51
CA LEU A 103 -29.42 -8.17 -3.29
C LEU A 103 -28.12 -8.95 -3.04
N MET A 104 -28.20 -10.22 -2.62
CA MET A 104 -27.01 -11.06 -2.38
C MET A 104 -26.05 -11.16 -3.59
N PRO A 105 -26.50 -11.27 -4.86
CA PRO A 105 -25.59 -11.24 -6.00
C PRO A 105 -24.78 -9.94 -6.08
N ILE A 106 -25.37 -8.79 -5.73
CA ILE A 106 -24.67 -7.50 -5.72
C ILE A 106 -23.64 -7.47 -4.59
N ALA A 107 -24.02 -7.93 -3.38
CA ALA A 107 -23.09 -8.03 -2.25
C ALA A 107 -21.89 -8.96 -2.57
N LEU A 108 -22.13 -10.07 -3.28
CA LEU A 108 -21.08 -10.96 -3.77
C LEU A 108 -20.15 -10.27 -4.77
N LEU A 109 -20.69 -9.53 -5.74
CA LEU A 109 -19.88 -8.78 -6.71
C LEU A 109 -18.99 -7.73 -6.02
N ILE A 110 -19.54 -6.99 -5.05
CA ILE A 110 -18.78 -6.01 -4.26
C ILE A 110 -17.65 -6.71 -3.48
N SER A 111 -17.91 -7.91 -2.96
CA SER A 111 -16.91 -8.70 -2.23
C SER A 111 -15.73 -9.14 -3.10
N LEU A 112 -15.82 -9.04 -4.44
CA LEU A 112 -14.69 -9.31 -5.34
C LEU A 112 -13.67 -8.17 -5.38
N LEU A 113 -14.02 -6.96 -4.93
CA LEU A 113 -13.14 -5.80 -5.02
C LEU A 113 -11.83 -5.96 -4.20
N PRO A 114 -11.85 -6.37 -2.92
CA PRO A 114 -10.61 -6.63 -2.17
C PRO A 114 -9.80 -7.79 -2.77
N LEU A 115 -10.46 -8.77 -3.38
CA LEU A 115 -9.81 -9.92 -4.02
C LEU A 115 -9.07 -9.51 -5.30
N ALA A 116 -9.68 -8.65 -6.12
CA ALA A 116 -9.03 -8.08 -7.29
C ALA A 116 -7.78 -7.25 -6.91
N ALA A 117 -7.84 -6.56 -5.77
CA ALA A 117 -6.69 -5.81 -5.26
C ALA A 117 -5.50 -6.70 -4.87
N LEU A 118 -5.74 -7.92 -4.37
CA LEU A 118 -4.68 -8.90 -4.12
C LEU A 118 -3.93 -9.25 -5.40
N VAL A 119 -4.68 -9.58 -6.47
CA VAL A 119 -4.10 -9.90 -7.78
C VAL A 119 -3.31 -8.71 -8.31
N TYR A 120 -3.86 -7.50 -8.20
CA TYR A 120 -3.18 -6.30 -8.69
C TYR A 120 -1.91 -5.99 -7.88
N GLY A 121 -1.88 -6.27 -6.57
CA GLY A 121 -0.67 -6.25 -5.76
C GLY A 121 0.37 -7.28 -6.19
N VAL A 122 -0.03 -8.51 -6.51
CA VAL A 122 0.92 -9.50 -7.05
C VAL A 122 1.52 -9.03 -8.37
N ILE A 123 0.69 -8.48 -9.28
CA ILE A 123 1.15 -7.89 -10.53
C ILE A 123 2.14 -6.74 -10.28
N GLY A 124 1.84 -5.86 -9.33
CA GLY A 124 2.74 -4.77 -8.93
C GLY A 124 4.07 -5.29 -8.38
N GLY A 125 4.02 -6.34 -7.56
CA GLY A 125 5.21 -7.01 -7.04
C GLY A 125 6.10 -7.59 -8.14
N ILE A 126 5.50 -8.30 -9.11
CA ILE A 126 6.21 -8.87 -10.26
C ILE A 126 6.85 -7.78 -11.13
N GLN A 127 6.13 -6.69 -11.40
CA GLN A 127 6.67 -5.58 -12.17
C GLN A 127 7.84 -4.89 -11.45
N CYS A 128 7.71 -4.67 -10.13
CA CYS A 128 8.78 -4.10 -9.33
C CYS A 128 10.03 -5.00 -9.27
N SER A 129 9.86 -6.32 -9.22
CA SER A 129 10.99 -7.26 -9.22
C SER A 129 11.78 -7.23 -10.54
N GLN A 130 11.09 -6.94 -11.64
CA GLN A 130 11.69 -6.71 -12.97
C GLN A 130 12.28 -5.30 -13.13
N GLY A 131 12.16 -4.44 -12.12
CA GLY A 131 12.64 -3.05 -12.16
C GLY A 131 11.75 -2.09 -12.97
N GLN A 132 10.49 -2.45 -13.19
CA GLN A 132 9.50 -1.58 -13.84
C GLN A 132 8.91 -0.58 -12.85
N ASP A 133 8.60 0.63 -13.32
CA ASP A 133 7.94 1.65 -12.49
C ASP A 133 6.43 1.43 -12.46
N PHE A 134 6.00 0.47 -11.65
CA PHE A 134 4.59 0.10 -11.52
C PHE A 134 3.73 1.26 -11.00
N ARG A 135 2.48 1.30 -11.47
CA ARG A 135 1.51 2.34 -11.13
C ARG A 135 0.11 1.77 -10.95
N TYR A 136 -0.45 1.93 -9.76
CA TYR A 136 -1.89 1.76 -9.55
C TYR A 136 -2.67 2.85 -10.29
N TRP A 137 -3.66 2.45 -11.09
CA TRP A 137 -4.47 3.40 -11.88
C TRP A 137 -5.19 4.44 -11.02
N LEU A 138 -5.59 4.08 -9.80
CA LEU A 138 -6.38 4.95 -8.93
C LEU A 138 -5.54 5.97 -8.15
N VAL A 139 -4.34 5.58 -7.70
CA VAL A 139 -3.58 6.37 -6.70
C VAL A 139 -2.18 6.74 -7.15
N GLY A 140 -1.64 6.11 -8.19
CA GLY A 140 -0.24 6.24 -8.54
C GLY A 140 0.17 7.65 -8.92
N ASP A 141 -0.62 8.35 -9.75
CA ASP A 141 -0.30 9.72 -10.16
C ASP A 141 -0.34 10.71 -8.98
N TRP A 142 -1.34 10.55 -8.12
CA TRP A 142 -1.47 11.39 -6.94
C TRP A 142 -0.31 11.17 -5.96
N VAL A 143 0.05 9.92 -5.66
CA VAL A 143 1.19 9.61 -4.78
C VAL A 143 2.51 10.15 -5.35
N ARG A 144 2.71 10.05 -6.66
CA ARG A 144 3.90 10.61 -7.31
C ARG A 144 4.02 12.11 -7.06
N GLY A 145 2.92 12.85 -7.21
CA GLY A 145 2.87 14.29 -6.94
C GLY A 145 3.31 14.64 -5.52
N THR A 146 2.91 13.86 -4.52
CA THR A 146 3.27 14.09 -3.11
C THR A 146 4.75 13.89 -2.77
N LEU A 147 5.53 13.26 -3.66
CA LEU A 147 6.97 12.97 -3.47
C LEU A 147 7.87 13.82 -4.38
N THR A 148 7.29 14.72 -5.16
CA THR A 148 7.98 15.63 -6.07
C THR A 148 7.94 17.09 -5.64
N GLU A 149 7.06 17.43 -4.70
CA GLU A 149 6.99 18.74 -4.03
C GLU A 149 8.00 18.79 -2.88
#